data_AF-A0A2R6RZY6-F1
#
_entry.id   AF-A0A2R6RZY6-F1
#
_cell.length_a   1.000
_cell.length_b   1.000
_cell.length_c   1.000
_cell.angle_alpha   90.00
_cell.angle_beta   90.00
_cell.angle_gamma   90.00
#
_symmetry.space_group_name_H-M   'P 1'
#
loop_
_entity.id
_entity.type
_entity.pdbx_description
1 polymer ?
#
loop_
_entity_poly.entity_id
_entity_poly.type
_entity_poly.pdbx_seq_one_letter_code
_entity_poly.pdbx_strand_id
1 'polypeptide(L)'
;MSSFIPINHLDPTAPTPQNTPLTHAPIAAGLSRPTVPDITEGDEPTEDEEETGGDAMQTAMLGLVHGKLAGLVGRSSGYIESLPVEVKRSVEGLKGIQVKHSELQNQYKRECLELEKKYLELQTPLYERRRAIVSGEAEPTPEEIAAGEEESKKEDPEYTSLPASAGTSQIPEFWLTALRNHPGLNEMITDRDAEALRSLADVQITYLPTKDKQPGFKILFHFKANDFFTNTVLEKTYLYQEEVGYTGDFVYDRAIGTPIAWKADKDLTKTFEIKKQRNKTTNRTRLVRKAKPAESFFNFFSPPTPPDEDKVDSGDIDEDELEIIEEQLELDYQIGEDLKEKIVPRAVDYFTGKALEYEGFDDDDDEDFEDLDDDDDDEDHFDDDDDSEDDLPARRRGPPKRSAASENVNPDECKQQ
;
A
#
# COMPACT_ATOMS: atom_id res chain seq x y z
N MET A 1 -19.86 42.96 -32.82
CA MET A 1 -21.25 43.29 -32.48
C MET A 1 -21.43 42.97 -31.01
N SER A 2 -21.44 44.01 -30.19
CA SER A 2 -21.50 43.97 -28.74
C SER A 2 -22.92 44.27 -28.28
N SER A 3 -23.51 43.41 -27.46
CA SER A 3 -24.78 43.67 -26.78
C SER A 3 -24.54 43.82 -25.29
N PHE A 4 -24.63 45.07 -24.84
CA PHE A 4 -24.67 45.52 -23.45
C PHE A 4 -26.03 45.20 -22.82
N ILE A 5 -26.04 44.73 -21.57
CA ILE A 5 -27.15 44.94 -20.63
C ILE A 5 -26.53 45.37 -19.30
N PRO A 6 -26.85 46.56 -18.75
CA PRO A 6 -26.37 47.03 -17.46
C PRO A 6 -27.39 46.74 -16.36
N ILE A 7 -26.96 46.44 -15.12
CA ILE A 7 -27.72 46.73 -13.90
C ILE A 7 -26.77 46.90 -12.71
N ASN A 8 -27.11 47.92 -11.90
CA ASN A 8 -26.49 48.50 -10.72
C ASN A 8 -26.02 47.57 -9.59
N HIS A 9 -24.95 48.02 -8.94
CA HIS A 9 -24.60 47.74 -7.54
C HIS A 9 -25.67 48.29 -6.57
N LEU A 10 -26.04 47.48 -5.56
CA LEU A 10 -26.39 47.88 -4.18
C LEU A 10 -26.47 46.59 -3.30
N ASP A 11 -25.41 46.36 -2.52
CA ASP A 11 -25.28 45.83 -1.13
C ASP A 11 -26.12 44.64 -0.57
N PRO A 12 -25.70 43.96 0.53
CA PRO A 12 -25.29 42.56 0.49
C PRO A 12 -25.89 41.74 1.64
N THR A 13 -26.89 40.91 1.38
CA THR A 13 -27.26 39.81 2.29
C THR A 13 -28.22 38.90 1.55
N ALA A 14 -27.72 37.78 1.03
CA ALA A 14 -28.57 36.68 0.58
C ALA A 14 -28.40 35.54 1.60
N PRO A 15 -29.47 35.05 2.24
CA PRO A 15 -29.41 34.12 3.36
C PRO A 15 -29.30 32.67 2.90
N THR A 16 -28.66 31.85 3.73
CA THR A 16 -28.60 30.39 3.66
C THR A 16 -30.00 29.75 3.55
N PRO A 17 -30.19 28.68 2.76
CA PRO A 17 -31.45 27.94 2.76
C PRO A 17 -31.53 27.06 4.02
N GLN A 18 -32.13 27.63 5.07
CA GLN A 18 -32.50 26.95 6.30
C GLN A 18 -33.77 26.13 6.05
N ASN A 19 -33.65 24.82 5.87
CA ASN A 19 -34.82 23.94 5.70
C ASN A 19 -35.30 23.39 7.06
N THR A 20 -35.63 24.30 7.98
CA THR A 20 -36.28 23.97 9.26
C THR A 20 -37.67 24.61 9.26
N PRO A 21 -38.77 23.84 9.37
CA PRO A 21 -40.11 24.41 9.30
C PRO A 21 -40.43 25.29 10.52
N LEU A 22 -40.89 26.51 10.22
CA LEU A 22 -41.20 27.61 11.14
C LEU A 22 -42.53 27.46 11.92
N THR A 23 -43.01 26.24 12.13
CA THR A 23 -44.27 25.98 12.84
C THR A 23 -44.14 24.75 13.74
N HIS A 24 -44.23 24.95 15.05
CA HIS A 24 -44.43 23.87 16.01
C HIS A 24 -45.75 23.15 15.70
N ALA A 25 -45.69 21.86 15.39
CA ALA A 25 -46.88 21.02 15.28
C ALA A 25 -47.57 20.91 16.65
N PRO A 26 -48.91 20.98 16.73
CA PRO A 26 -49.63 20.88 18.00
C PRO A 26 -49.61 19.44 18.50
N ILE A 27 -48.76 19.14 19.49
CA ILE A 27 -48.79 17.85 20.20
C ILE A 27 -49.87 17.94 21.28
N ALA A 28 -51.14 17.80 20.90
CA ALA A 28 -52.24 17.50 21.81
C ALA A 28 -53.50 17.09 21.03
N ALA A 29 -53.57 15.83 20.57
CA ALA A 29 -54.81 15.07 20.45
C ALA A 29 -54.55 13.66 19.90
N GLY A 30 -54.66 12.64 20.75
CA GLY A 30 -55.29 11.38 20.37
C GLY A 30 -54.53 10.38 19.49
N LEU A 31 -53.27 10.06 19.79
CA LEU A 31 -52.66 8.81 19.31
C LEU A 31 -52.89 7.71 20.35
N SER A 32 -53.83 6.82 20.04
CA SER A 32 -54.08 5.57 20.75
C SER A 32 -52.81 4.73 20.83
N ARG A 33 -52.39 4.38 22.04
CA ARG A 33 -51.32 3.41 22.28
C ARG A 33 -51.70 2.05 21.65
N PRO A 34 -50.81 1.41 20.89
CA PRO A 34 -50.97 0.00 20.55
C PRO A 34 -50.95 -0.82 21.85
N THR A 35 -52.07 -1.48 22.18
CA THR A 35 -52.14 -2.47 23.25
C THR A 35 -51.47 -3.76 22.78
N VAL A 36 -50.18 -3.90 23.08
CA VAL A 36 -49.56 -5.21 23.23
C VAL A 36 -49.74 -5.59 24.71
N PRO A 37 -50.35 -6.74 25.04
CA PRO A 37 -50.42 -7.17 26.44
C PRO A 37 -49.02 -7.43 26.99
N ASP A 38 -48.74 -6.92 28.20
CA ASP A 38 -47.56 -7.32 28.97
C ASP A 38 -47.56 -8.84 29.15
N ILE A 39 -46.45 -9.49 28.82
CA ILE A 39 -46.21 -10.89 29.18
C ILE A 39 -46.10 -10.96 30.70
N THR A 40 -47.14 -11.52 31.32
CA THR A 40 -47.12 -11.83 32.75
C THR A 40 -46.16 -12.98 32.99
N GLU A 41 -45.06 -12.71 33.68
CA GLU A 41 -44.23 -13.71 34.33
C GLU A 41 -45.09 -14.36 35.43
N GLY A 42 -45.57 -15.57 35.17
CA GLY A 42 -46.50 -16.29 36.02
C GLY A 42 -46.17 -17.77 36.02
N ASP A 43 -45.67 -18.22 37.17
CA ASP A 43 -45.63 -19.56 37.77
C ASP A 43 -45.63 -20.79 36.85
N GLU A 44 -44.61 -21.63 37.11
CA GLU A 44 -44.49 -23.01 36.63
C GLU A 44 -45.79 -23.81 36.76
N PRO A 45 -46.11 -24.61 35.72
CA PRO A 45 -46.70 -25.91 35.89
C PRO A 45 -45.68 -26.97 35.49
N THR A 46 -45.34 -27.81 36.47
CA THR A 46 -44.93 -29.19 36.27
C THR A 46 -45.95 -29.90 35.37
N GLU A 47 -45.50 -30.52 34.29
CA GLU A 47 -45.88 -31.87 33.84
C GLU A 47 -45.29 -32.16 32.44
N ASP A 48 -44.32 -33.07 32.46
CA ASP A 48 -43.78 -33.93 31.41
C ASP A 48 -44.54 -34.01 30.06
N GLU A 49 -43.95 -33.50 28.97
CA GLU A 49 -44.11 -34.09 27.62
C GLU A 49 -42.79 -34.02 26.83
N GLU A 50 -42.34 -35.18 26.35
CA GLU A 50 -41.10 -35.40 25.61
C GLU A 50 -41.11 -34.74 24.22
N GLU A 51 -40.26 -33.74 23.99
CA GLU A 51 -39.88 -33.30 22.64
C GLU A 51 -38.35 -33.22 22.50
N THR A 52 -37.69 -34.38 22.62
CA THR A 52 -36.25 -34.52 22.40
C THR A 52 -36.00 -35.06 20.99
N GLY A 53 -35.52 -34.19 20.08
CA GLY A 53 -35.03 -34.67 18.77
C GLY A 53 -34.61 -33.59 17.76
N GLY A 54 -35.25 -32.43 17.75
CA GLY A 54 -34.97 -31.38 16.76
C GLY A 54 -33.75 -30.52 17.08
N ASP A 55 -33.65 -30.07 18.33
CA ASP A 55 -32.72 -29.01 18.72
C ASP A 55 -31.26 -29.48 18.83
N ALA A 56 -31.05 -30.72 19.31
CA ALA A 56 -29.74 -31.34 19.35
C ALA A 56 -29.20 -31.67 17.95
N MET A 57 -30.07 -32.06 17.01
CA MET A 57 -29.67 -32.36 15.63
C MET A 57 -29.35 -31.08 14.85
N GLN A 58 -30.10 -30.00 15.10
CA GLN A 58 -29.85 -28.69 14.50
C GLN A 58 -28.57 -28.05 15.06
N THR A 59 -28.35 -28.17 16.37
CA THR A 59 -27.11 -27.73 17.05
C THR A 59 -25.90 -28.56 16.62
N ALA A 60 -26.04 -29.89 16.50
CA ALA A 60 -24.98 -30.75 15.99
C ALA A 60 -24.67 -30.47 14.51
N MET A 61 -25.67 -30.18 13.69
CA MET A 61 -25.49 -29.78 12.29
C MET A 61 -24.80 -28.42 12.17
N LEU A 62 -25.12 -27.45 13.05
CA LEU A 62 -24.44 -26.16 13.15
C LEU A 62 -22.97 -26.31 13.57
N GLY A 63 -22.67 -27.20 14.52
CA GLY A 63 -21.29 -27.53 14.92
C GLY A 63 -20.49 -28.22 13.80
N LEU A 64 -21.13 -29.13 13.04
CA LEU A 64 -20.51 -29.79 11.90
C LEU A 64 -20.27 -28.85 10.71
N VAL A 65 -21.14 -27.86 10.52
CA VAL A 65 -21.03 -26.80 9.52
C VAL A 65 -19.87 -25.87 9.86
N HIS A 66 -19.77 -25.41 11.11
CA HIS A 66 -18.63 -24.59 11.55
C HIS A 66 -17.29 -25.33 11.42
N GLY A 67 -17.22 -26.59 11.86
CA GLY A 67 -15.99 -27.38 11.80
C GLY A 67 -15.55 -27.77 10.38
N LYS A 68 -16.48 -28.00 9.45
CA LYS A 68 -16.14 -28.31 8.05
C LYS A 68 -15.91 -27.08 7.18
N LEU A 69 -16.51 -25.93 7.48
CA LEU A 69 -16.29 -24.72 6.70
C LEU A 69 -14.92 -24.08 6.95
N ALA A 70 -14.38 -24.21 8.16
CA ALA A 70 -13.10 -23.59 8.55
C ALA A 70 -11.86 -24.11 7.78
N GLY A 71 -11.89 -25.34 7.25
CA GLY A 71 -10.78 -25.95 6.51
C GLY A 71 -10.92 -25.94 4.98
N LEU A 72 -11.87 -25.16 4.44
CA LEU A 72 -12.40 -25.34 3.09
C LEU A 72 -12.48 -24.02 2.33
N VAL A 73 -11.35 -23.30 2.27
CA VAL A 73 -11.18 -22.22 1.29
C VAL A 73 -11.17 -22.83 -0.11
N GLY A 74 -12.12 -22.44 -0.96
CA GLY A 74 -12.16 -22.82 -2.39
C GLY A 74 -12.59 -24.26 -2.71
N ARG A 75 -12.91 -25.09 -1.73
CA ARG A 75 -13.45 -26.45 -1.94
C ARG A 75 -14.86 -26.56 -1.36
N SER A 76 -15.72 -27.36 -1.96
CA SER A 76 -17.07 -27.54 -1.43
C SER A 76 -17.03 -28.45 -0.21
N SER A 77 -17.61 -28.00 0.90
CA SER A 77 -17.52 -28.68 2.20
C SER A 77 -18.29 -30.00 2.29
N GLY A 78 -18.77 -30.54 1.17
CA GLY A 78 -19.72 -31.65 1.10
C GLY A 78 -21.11 -31.28 1.64
N TYR A 79 -21.20 -30.23 2.45
CA TYR A 79 -22.42 -29.71 3.04
C TYR A 79 -23.35 -29.19 1.96
N ILE A 80 -22.85 -28.33 1.07
CA ILE A 80 -23.63 -27.76 -0.03
C ILE A 80 -24.16 -28.88 -0.94
N GLU A 81 -23.38 -29.93 -1.20
CA GLU A 81 -23.79 -31.12 -1.95
C GLU A 81 -24.84 -31.96 -1.23
N SER A 82 -24.85 -31.96 0.11
CA SER A 82 -25.82 -32.70 0.92
C SER A 82 -27.19 -32.00 1.03
N LEU A 83 -27.28 -30.71 0.66
CA LEU A 83 -28.51 -29.94 0.75
C LEU A 83 -29.61 -30.46 -0.20
N PRO A 84 -30.90 -30.41 0.22
CA PRO A 84 -32.04 -30.66 -0.66
C PRO A 84 -32.03 -29.79 -1.92
N VAL A 85 -32.65 -30.27 -3.00
CA VAL A 85 -32.66 -29.59 -4.30
C VAL A 85 -33.31 -28.21 -4.19
N GLU A 86 -34.37 -28.10 -3.40
CA GLU A 86 -35.08 -26.85 -3.14
C GLU A 86 -34.15 -25.81 -2.52
N VAL A 87 -33.34 -26.22 -1.54
CA VAL A 87 -32.38 -25.34 -0.87
C VAL A 87 -31.26 -24.94 -1.83
N LYS A 88 -30.72 -25.88 -2.62
CA LYS A 88 -29.72 -25.57 -3.65
C LYS A 88 -30.26 -24.58 -4.68
N ARG A 89 -31.52 -24.72 -5.11
CA ARG A 89 -32.17 -23.75 -6.01
C ARG A 89 -32.28 -22.37 -5.38
N SER A 90 -32.54 -22.28 -4.08
CA SER A 90 -32.51 -21.02 -3.34
C SER A 90 -31.11 -20.42 -3.30
N VAL A 91 -30.07 -21.23 -3.06
CA VAL A 91 -28.65 -20.79 -3.10
C VAL A 91 -28.28 -20.27 -4.48
N GLU A 92 -28.66 -20.97 -5.56
CA GLU A 92 -28.47 -20.46 -6.92
C GLU A 92 -29.24 -19.14 -7.17
N GLY A 93 -30.43 -19.00 -6.59
CA GLY A 93 -31.16 -17.73 -6.58
C GLY A 93 -30.40 -16.61 -5.87
N LEU A 94 -29.79 -16.89 -4.72
CA LEU A 94 -28.95 -15.95 -3.97
C LEU A 94 -27.70 -15.57 -4.76
N LYS A 95 -27.03 -16.51 -5.43
CA LYS A 95 -25.91 -16.20 -6.34
C LYS A 95 -26.34 -15.26 -7.47
N GLY A 96 -27.55 -15.44 -8.03
CA GLY A 96 -28.11 -14.51 -9.01
C GLY A 96 -28.35 -13.10 -8.47
N ILE A 97 -28.69 -12.96 -7.17
CA ILE A 97 -28.78 -11.65 -6.49
C ILE A 97 -27.37 -11.07 -6.30
N GLN A 98 -26.39 -11.90 -5.94
CA GLN A 98 -24.99 -11.48 -5.78
C GLN A 98 -24.40 -10.93 -7.08
N VAL A 99 -24.78 -11.48 -8.24
CA VAL A 99 -24.38 -10.92 -9.55
C VAL A 99 -24.87 -9.47 -9.68
N LYS A 100 -26.14 -9.18 -9.37
CA LYS A 100 -26.67 -7.81 -9.42
C LYS A 100 -26.01 -6.87 -8.42
N HIS A 101 -25.66 -7.39 -7.23
CA HIS A 101 -24.89 -6.63 -6.25
C HIS A 101 -23.52 -6.22 -6.82
N SER A 102 -22.84 -7.18 -7.46
CA SER A 102 -21.52 -6.96 -8.08
C SER A 102 -21.60 -5.98 -9.26
N GLU A 103 -22.65 -6.06 -10.08
CA GLU A 103 -22.93 -5.07 -11.13
C GLU A 103 -23.09 -3.65 -10.56
N LEU A 104 -23.78 -3.50 -9.42
CA LEU A 104 -23.97 -2.20 -8.76
C LEU A 104 -22.67 -1.68 -8.15
N GLN A 105 -21.86 -2.55 -7.54
CA GLN A 105 -20.53 -2.18 -7.02
C GLN A 105 -19.60 -1.73 -8.15
N ASN A 106 -19.60 -2.43 -9.29
CA ASN A 106 -18.89 -2.03 -10.49
C ASN A 106 -19.29 -0.62 -10.96
N GLN A 107 -20.60 -0.34 -11.00
CA GLN A 107 -21.09 0.99 -11.35
C GLN A 107 -20.61 2.04 -10.35
N TYR A 108 -20.75 1.78 -9.05
CA TYR A 108 -20.31 2.70 -7.99
C TYR A 108 -18.83 3.06 -8.13
N LYS A 109 -17.94 2.07 -8.31
CA LYS A 109 -16.51 2.33 -8.46
C LYS A 109 -16.16 3.09 -9.74
N ARG A 110 -16.89 2.86 -10.84
CA ARG A 110 -16.73 3.68 -12.05
C ARG A 110 -17.15 5.13 -11.82
N GLU A 111 -18.24 5.37 -11.09
CA GLU A 111 -18.66 6.73 -10.71
C GLU A 111 -17.65 7.39 -9.75
N CYS A 112 -17.07 6.65 -8.80
CA CYS A 112 -15.96 7.13 -7.96
C CYS A 112 -14.76 7.57 -8.81
N LEU A 113 -14.36 6.75 -9.79
CA LEU A 113 -13.26 7.08 -10.69
C LEU A 113 -13.56 8.35 -11.53
N GLU A 114 -14.80 8.54 -11.99
CA GLU A 114 -15.21 9.77 -12.66
C GLU A 114 -15.13 11.00 -11.74
N LEU A 115 -15.47 10.82 -10.47
CA LEU A 115 -15.36 11.86 -9.45
C LEU A 115 -13.89 12.22 -9.18
N GLU A 116 -13.02 11.22 -9.05
CA GLU A 116 -11.58 11.41 -8.91
C GLU A 116 -10.99 12.19 -10.09
N LYS A 117 -11.36 11.84 -11.33
CA LYS A 117 -10.97 12.60 -12.53
C LYS A 117 -11.39 14.06 -12.45
N LYS A 118 -12.63 14.33 -12.06
CA LYS A 118 -13.15 15.69 -11.90
C LYS A 118 -12.36 16.49 -10.87
N TYR A 119 -12.04 15.91 -9.71
CA TYR A 119 -11.28 16.61 -8.68
C TYR A 119 -9.82 16.79 -9.05
N LEU A 120 -9.22 15.85 -9.78
CA LEU A 120 -7.88 16.03 -10.34
C LEU A 120 -7.83 17.25 -11.29
N GLU A 121 -8.85 17.46 -12.14
CA GLU A 121 -8.93 18.66 -12.98
C GLU A 121 -9.00 19.95 -12.15
N LEU A 122 -9.70 19.94 -11.02
CA LEU A 122 -9.78 21.09 -10.10
C LEU A 122 -8.48 21.32 -9.33
N GLN A 123 -7.72 20.26 -9.03
CA GLN A 123 -6.43 20.33 -8.35
C GLN A 123 -5.28 20.68 -9.30
N THR A 124 -5.42 20.39 -10.59
CA THR A 124 -4.37 20.61 -11.60
C THR A 124 -3.79 22.04 -11.57
N PRO A 125 -4.59 23.11 -11.49
CA PRO A 125 -4.05 24.48 -11.36
C PRO A 125 -3.20 24.70 -10.11
N LEU A 126 -3.51 24.02 -8.99
CA LEU A 126 -2.73 24.09 -7.76
C LEU A 126 -1.38 23.36 -7.93
N TYR A 127 -1.37 22.21 -8.60
CA TYR A 127 -0.14 21.49 -8.90
C TYR A 127 0.75 22.24 -9.91
N GLU A 128 0.15 22.87 -10.92
CA GLU A 128 0.86 23.76 -11.84
C GLU A 128 1.44 24.97 -11.10
N ARG A 129 0.69 25.56 -10.16
CA ARG A 129 1.17 26.66 -9.31
C ARG A 129 2.34 26.22 -8.43
N ARG A 130 2.26 25.06 -7.79
CA ARG A 130 3.37 24.45 -7.03
C ARG A 130 4.60 24.26 -7.92
N ARG A 131 4.43 23.66 -9.11
CA ARG A 131 5.52 23.44 -10.08
C ARG A 131 6.21 24.76 -10.46
N ALA A 132 5.45 25.81 -10.72
CA ALA A 132 6.00 27.13 -11.06
C ALA A 132 6.84 27.73 -9.92
N ILE A 133 6.40 27.57 -8.66
CA ILE A 133 7.16 28.02 -7.49
C ILE A 133 8.41 27.17 -7.28
N VAL A 134 8.27 25.83 -7.26
CA VAL A 134 9.38 24.88 -7.06
C VAL A 134 10.48 25.08 -8.09
N SER A 135 10.11 25.28 -9.36
CA SER A 135 11.06 25.49 -10.46
C SER A 135 11.69 26.89 -10.49
N GLY A 136 11.17 27.85 -9.72
CA GLY A 136 11.59 29.25 -9.75
C GLY A 136 11.06 30.04 -10.96
N GLU A 137 10.08 29.51 -11.70
CA GLU A 137 9.40 30.18 -12.81
C GLU A 137 8.47 31.32 -12.32
N ALA A 138 7.97 31.22 -11.09
CA ALA A 138 7.11 32.24 -10.47
C ALA A 138 7.45 32.46 -8.99
N GLU A 139 7.28 33.69 -8.51
CA GLU A 139 7.37 34.01 -7.08
C GLU A 139 6.04 33.65 -6.38
N PRO A 140 6.09 33.19 -5.12
CA PRO A 140 4.90 33.10 -4.27
C PRO A 140 4.24 34.47 -4.10
N THR A 141 2.92 34.52 -4.14
CA THR A 141 2.19 35.77 -3.89
C THR A 141 2.20 36.11 -2.39
N PRO A 142 2.01 37.39 -2.01
CA PRO A 142 1.87 37.76 -0.60
C PRO A 142 0.72 37.03 0.10
N GLU A 143 -0.35 36.71 -0.63
CA GLU A 143 -1.51 35.96 -0.11
C GLU A 143 -1.15 34.49 0.18
N GLU A 144 -0.41 33.85 -0.73
CA GLU A 144 0.08 32.47 -0.55
C GLU A 144 1.05 32.37 0.64
N ILE A 145 1.95 33.35 0.79
CA ILE A 145 2.87 33.42 1.94
C ILE A 145 2.08 33.62 3.23
N ALA A 146 1.14 34.57 3.27
CA ALA A 146 0.35 34.85 4.47
C ALA A 146 -0.46 33.61 4.91
N ALA A 147 -1.06 32.88 3.97
CA ALA A 147 -1.78 31.64 4.25
C ALA A 147 -0.82 30.54 4.79
N GLY A 148 0.36 30.39 4.19
CA GLY A 148 1.36 29.41 4.66
C GLY A 148 1.92 29.74 6.05
N GLU A 149 2.13 31.03 6.36
CA GLU A 149 2.54 31.47 7.69
C GLU A 149 1.44 31.30 8.74
N GLU A 150 0.17 31.44 8.36
CA GLU A 150 -0.95 31.13 9.25
C GLU A 150 -0.97 29.65 9.63
N GLU A 151 -0.74 28.77 8.66
CA GLU A 151 -0.65 27.33 8.93
C GLU A 151 0.56 26.99 9.79
N SER A 152 1.73 27.55 9.48
CA SER A 152 2.96 27.34 10.26
C SER A 152 2.79 27.77 11.73
N LYS A 153 2.00 28.82 12.00
CA LYS A 153 1.69 29.27 13.37
C LYS A 153 0.73 28.35 14.13
N LYS A 154 -0.12 27.59 13.43
CA LYS A 154 -0.99 26.60 14.07
C LYS A 154 -0.19 25.39 14.53
N GLU A 155 0.81 25.01 13.75
CA GLU A 155 1.68 23.87 14.03
C GLU A 155 2.78 24.24 15.05
N ASP A 156 3.41 25.41 14.88
CA ASP A 156 4.46 25.92 15.75
C ASP A 156 4.08 27.32 16.28
N PRO A 157 3.62 27.43 17.55
CA PRO A 157 3.29 28.70 18.18
C PRO A 157 4.47 29.68 18.30
N GLU A 158 5.72 29.21 18.20
CA GLU A 158 6.93 30.04 18.20
C GLU A 158 7.37 30.47 16.79
N TYR A 159 6.64 30.07 15.74
CA TYR A 159 6.95 30.41 14.36
C TYR A 159 7.07 31.93 14.16
N THR A 160 8.24 32.35 13.67
CA THR A 160 8.51 33.75 13.34
C THR A 160 8.47 33.94 11.82
N SER A 161 7.62 34.88 11.37
CA SER A 161 7.47 35.23 9.96
C SER A 161 8.82 35.57 9.29
N LEU A 162 8.97 35.14 8.05
CA LEU A 162 10.22 35.28 7.29
C LEU A 162 10.39 36.73 6.78
N PRO A 163 11.63 37.24 6.68
CA PRO A 163 11.87 38.57 6.13
C PRO A 163 11.50 38.60 4.64
N ALA A 164 10.94 39.73 4.18
CA ALA A 164 10.70 39.96 2.77
C ALA A 164 12.01 39.90 1.98
N SER A 165 12.05 39.07 0.93
CA SER A 165 13.16 38.95 0.00
C SER A 165 12.69 39.31 -1.41
N ALA A 166 13.61 39.79 -2.25
CA ALA A 166 13.33 40.10 -3.64
C ALA A 166 13.99 39.04 -4.55
N GLY A 167 13.20 38.40 -5.43
CA GLY A 167 13.67 37.48 -6.46
C GLY A 167 13.08 36.08 -6.37
N THR A 168 13.00 35.40 -7.52
CA THR A 168 12.66 33.97 -7.61
C THR A 168 13.84 33.13 -7.15
N SER A 169 13.60 32.19 -6.25
CA SER A 169 14.55 31.13 -5.90
C SER A 169 13.92 29.78 -6.22
N GLN A 170 14.59 28.99 -7.05
CA GLN A 170 14.21 27.59 -7.24
C GLN A 170 14.36 26.86 -5.89
N ILE A 171 13.45 25.93 -5.59
CA ILE A 171 13.61 24.99 -4.48
C ILE A 171 14.45 23.81 -5.00
N PRO A 172 15.73 23.69 -4.63
CA PRO A 172 16.57 22.60 -5.12
C PRO A 172 16.07 21.26 -4.57
N GLU A 173 16.13 20.22 -5.39
CA GLU A 173 15.94 18.83 -4.96
C GLU A 173 14.58 18.54 -4.31
N PHE A 174 13.58 19.40 -4.54
CA PHE A 174 12.25 19.28 -3.94
C PHE A 174 11.68 17.85 -4.02
N TRP A 175 11.61 17.28 -5.23
CA TRP A 175 11.08 15.94 -5.40
C TRP A 175 12.01 14.85 -4.90
N LEU A 176 13.34 14.99 -5.04
CA LEU A 176 14.28 14.01 -4.49
C LEU A 176 14.14 13.92 -2.96
N THR A 177 14.07 15.06 -2.28
CA THR A 177 13.87 15.12 -0.84
C THR A 177 12.51 14.56 -0.44
N ALA A 178 11.43 14.94 -1.13
CA ALA A 178 10.10 14.41 -0.86
C ALA A 178 10.03 12.88 -1.03
N LEU A 179 10.62 12.33 -2.09
CA LEU A 179 10.66 10.88 -2.33
C LEU A 179 11.54 10.15 -1.30
N ARG A 180 12.65 10.75 -0.85
CA ARG A 180 13.51 10.16 0.20
C ARG A 180 12.89 10.19 1.59
N ASN A 181 11.95 11.08 1.84
CA ASN A 181 11.23 11.12 3.11
C ASN A 181 10.05 10.13 3.15
N HIS A 182 9.72 9.45 2.06
CA HIS A 182 8.75 8.36 2.07
C HIS A 182 9.46 7.02 2.39
N PRO A 183 9.03 6.25 3.42
CA PRO A 183 9.72 5.06 3.88
C PRO A 183 10.04 4.04 2.78
N GLY A 184 9.03 3.62 2.00
CA GLY A 184 9.22 2.60 0.95
C GLY A 184 10.06 3.09 -0.24
N LEU A 185 10.05 4.39 -0.54
CA LEU A 185 10.83 4.94 -1.65
C LEU A 185 12.28 5.22 -1.25
N ASN A 186 12.51 5.56 0.02
CA ASN A 186 13.85 5.77 0.55
C ASN A 186 14.72 4.51 0.37
N GLU A 187 14.16 3.33 0.63
CA GLU A 187 14.84 2.04 0.46
C GLU A 187 15.18 1.74 -1.00
N MET A 188 14.33 2.17 -1.94
CA MET A 188 14.56 1.98 -3.37
C MET A 188 15.59 2.95 -3.96
N ILE A 189 15.76 4.15 -3.38
CA ILE A 189 16.61 5.22 -3.95
C ILE A 189 18.06 5.07 -3.49
N THR A 190 18.92 4.59 -4.39
CA THR A 190 20.35 4.55 -4.13
C THR A 190 21.01 5.92 -4.33
N ASP A 191 22.22 6.11 -3.80
CA ASP A 191 22.99 7.36 -4.01
C ASP A 191 23.29 7.66 -5.47
N ARG A 192 23.42 6.61 -6.31
CA ARG A 192 23.61 6.76 -7.76
C ARG A 192 22.34 7.29 -8.43
N ASP A 193 21.17 6.87 -7.95
CA ASP A 193 19.88 7.34 -8.46
C ASP A 193 19.61 8.78 -8.05
N ALA A 194 20.02 9.17 -6.85
CA ALA A 194 19.89 10.53 -6.35
C ALA A 194 20.50 11.56 -7.32
N GLU A 195 21.66 11.27 -7.93
CA GLU A 195 22.27 12.15 -8.93
C GLU A 195 21.36 12.43 -10.14
N ALA A 196 20.62 11.43 -10.61
CA ALA A 196 19.64 11.59 -11.69
C ALA A 196 18.36 12.27 -11.20
N LEU A 197 17.87 11.88 -10.02
CA LEU A 197 16.66 12.43 -9.39
C LEU A 197 16.78 13.91 -9.00
N ARG A 198 17.98 14.46 -8.83
CA ARG A 198 18.20 15.93 -8.71
C ARG A 198 17.62 16.71 -9.90
N SER A 199 17.49 16.06 -11.06
CA SER A 199 16.90 16.66 -12.26
C SER A 199 15.38 16.48 -12.39
N LEU A 200 14.73 15.78 -11.45
CA LEU A 200 13.28 15.61 -11.40
C LEU A 200 12.61 16.95 -11.10
N ALA A 201 11.83 17.44 -12.05
CA ALA A 201 11.18 18.74 -12.00
C ALA A 201 9.74 18.66 -11.49
N ASP A 202 9.00 17.61 -11.86
CA ASP A 202 7.60 17.43 -11.48
C ASP A 202 7.20 15.96 -11.49
N VAL A 203 6.23 15.61 -10.63
CA VAL A 203 5.55 14.31 -10.64
C VAL A 203 4.06 14.57 -10.74
N GLN A 204 3.43 14.00 -11.76
CA GLN A 204 2.01 14.23 -12.08
C GLN A 204 1.24 12.92 -12.15
N ILE A 205 -0.02 12.97 -11.75
CA ILE A 205 -0.98 11.87 -11.91
C ILE A 205 -1.94 12.21 -13.04
N THR A 206 -2.23 11.26 -13.91
CA THR A 206 -3.32 11.36 -14.89
C THR A 206 -4.08 10.06 -14.96
N TYR A 207 -5.40 10.10 -15.02
CA TYR A 207 -6.20 8.89 -15.26
C TYR A 207 -6.31 8.56 -16.74
N LEU A 208 -6.48 7.27 -17.06
CA LEU A 208 -6.74 6.85 -18.42
C LEU A 208 -8.10 7.38 -18.91
N PRO A 209 -8.21 7.80 -20.19
CA PRO A 209 -9.47 8.23 -20.77
C PRO A 209 -10.58 7.18 -20.58
N THR A 210 -11.80 7.62 -20.25
CA THR A 210 -12.96 6.73 -20.08
C THR A 210 -13.36 5.99 -21.37
N LYS A 211 -12.76 6.33 -22.52
CA LYS A 211 -12.94 5.61 -23.79
C LYS A 211 -12.17 4.29 -23.84
N ASP A 212 -11.15 4.16 -23.02
CA ASP A 212 -10.42 2.91 -22.86
C ASP A 212 -11.30 1.96 -22.04
N LYS A 213 -11.46 0.72 -22.51
CA LYS A 213 -12.28 -0.28 -21.81
C LYS A 213 -11.74 -0.59 -20.41
N GLN A 214 -10.44 -0.41 -20.23
CA GLN A 214 -9.70 -0.73 -19.03
C GLN A 214 -9.39 0.55 -18.23
N PRO A 215 -9.89 0.68 -16.99
CA PRO A 215 -9.56 1.81 -16.13
C PRO A 215 -8.11 1.72 -15.63
N GLY A 216 -7.58 2.84 -15.15
CA GLY A 216 -6.20 2.92 -14.68
C GLY A 216 -5.71 4.36 -14.56
N PHE A 217 -4.48 4.52 -14.10
CA PHE A 217 -3.81 5.81 -13.97
C PHE A 217 -2.35 5.74 -14.42
N LYS A 218 -1.77 6.91 -14.61
CA LYS A 218 -0.37 7.11 -14.99
C LYS A 218 0.30 8.07 -14.04
N ILE A 219 1.55 7.77 -13.72
CA ILE A 219 2.47 8.64 -13.00
C ILE A 219 3.51 9.13 -14.02
N LEU A 220 3.61 10.45 -14.18
CA LEU A 220 4.52 11.10 -15.11
C LEU A 220 5.61 11.82 -14.33
N PHE A 221 6.85 11.36 -14.51
CA PHE A 221 8.04 11.95 -13.92
C PHE A 221 8.71 12.84 -14.96
N HIS A 222 8.63 14.15 -14.76
CA HIS A 222 9.18 15.15 -15.67
C HIS A 222 10.62 15.49 -15.27
N PHE A 223 11.58 15.21 -16.13
CA PHE A 223 12.99 15.47 -15.89
C PHE A 223 13.47 16.67 -16.72
N LYS A 224 14.29 17.52 -16.09
CA LYS A 224 15.16 18.46 -16.81
C LYS A 224 16.22 17.66 -17.59
N ALA A 225 16.83 18.30 -18.59
CA ALA A 225 17.98 17.73 -19.27
C ALA A 225 19.06 17.34 -18.24
N ASN A 226 19.49 16.08 -18.27
CA ASN A 226 20.40 15.49 -17.28
C ASN A 226 21.47 14.62 -17.95
N ASP A 227 22.47 14.15 -17.19
CA ASP A 227 23.60 13.40 -17.72
C ASP A 227 23.38 11.90 -17.87
N PHE A 228 22.19 11.39 -17.51
CA PHE A 228 21.92 9.96 -17.40
C PHE A 228 21.11 9.40 -18.56
N PHE A 229 20.05 10.07 -18.97
CA PHE A 229 19.17 9.61 -20.04
C PHE A 229 18.65 10.79 -20.87
N THR A 230 18.03 10.49 -22.02
CA THR A 230 17.47 11.52 -22.92
C THR A 230 15.97 11.73 -22.77
N ASN A 231 15.27 10.85 -22.03
CA ASN A 231 13.85 11.02 -21.75
C ASN A 231 13.61 12.33 -20.98
N THR A 232 12.62 13.11 -21.42
CA THR A 232 12.12 14.26 -20.68
C THR A 232 10.99 13.88 -19.74
N VAL A 233 10.30 12.78 -20.04
CA VAL A 233 9.23 12.22 -19.21
C VAL A 233 9.43 10.71 -19.12
N LEU A 234 9.42 10.17 -17.91
CA LEU A 234 9.27 8.74 -17.67
C LEU A 234 7.86 8.50 -17.14
N GLU A 235 7.14 7.60 -17.80
CA GLU A 235 5.76 7.24 -17.47
C GLU A 235 5.72 5.85 -16.81
N LYS A 236 4.93 5.74 -15.75
CA LYS A 236 4.49 4.47 -15.17
C LYS A 236 2.97 4.41 -15.24
N THR A 237 2.42 3.39 -15.91
CA THR A 237 0.98 3.19 -16.04
C THR A 237 0.56 1.98 -15.23
N TYR A 238 -0.49 2.12 -14.44
CA TYR A 238 -1.17 1.01 -13.79
C TYR A 238 -2.54 0.80 -14.42
N LEU A 239 -2.80 -0.44 -14.82
CA LEU A 239 -4.08 -0.86 -15.38
C LEU A 239 -4.84 -1.66 -14.34
N TYR A 240 -6.11 -1.32 -14.16
CA TYR A 240 -7.04 -2.09 -13.34
C TYR A 240 -7.76 -3.13 -14.20
N GLN A 241 -8.30 -4.17 -13.59
CA GLN A 241 -9.24 -5.08 -14.25
C GLN A 241 -10.54 -4.36 -14.64
N GLU A 242 -11.27 -4.90 -15.61
CA GLU A 242 -12.54 -4.28 -16.09
C GLU A 242 -13.66 -4.34 -15.04
N GLU A 243 -13.63 -5.40 -14.22
CA GLU A 243 -14.54 -5.65 -13.12
C GLU A 243 -13.81 -5.48 -11.78
N VAL A 244 -14.55 -5.04 -10.76
CA VAL A 244 -14.06 -4.96 -9.39
C VAL A 244 -13.83 -6.36 -8.82
N GLY A 245 -12.85 -6.47 -7.95
CA GLY A 245 -12.55 -7.72 -7.25
C GLY A 245 -13.63 -8.09 -6.24
N TYR A 246 -13.40 -9.20 -5.53
CA TYR A 246 -14.32 -9.71 -4.51
C TYR A 246 -14.64 -8.69 -3.40
N THR A 247 -13.68 -7.85 -3.02
CA THR A 247 -13.85 -6.79 -2.02
C THR A 247 -14.70 -5.61 -2.51
N GLY A 248 -14.94 -5.52 -3.82
CA GLY A 248 -15.64 -4.43 -4.46
C GLY A 248 -14.73 -3.27 -4.90
N ASP A 249 -13.41 -3.39 -4.77
CA ASP A 249 -12.41 -2.42 -5.24
C ASP A 249 -11.82 -2.78 -6.60
N PHE A 250 -11.19 -1.81 -7.26
CA PHE A 250 -10.42 -2.10 -8.48
C PHE A 250 -9.23 -2.99 -8.13
N VAL A 251 -9.05 -4.06 -8.91
CA VAL A 251 -7.90 -4.96 -8.80
C VAL A 251 -6.90 -4.60 -9.89
N TYR A 252 -5.61 -4.61 -9.57
CA TYR A 252 -4.56 -4.42 -10.55
C TYR A 252 -4.51 -5.57 -11.56
N ASP A 253 -4.42 -5.23 -12.84
CA ASP A 253 -4.17 -6.18 -13.95
C ASP A 253 -2.66 -6.27 -14.21
N ARG A 254 -2.03 -5.12 -14.53
CA ARG A 254 -0.58 -5.03 -14.74
C ARG A 254 -0.07 -3.61 -14.62
N ALA A 255 1.23 -3.50 -14.37
CA ALA A 255 2.00 -2.27 -14.50
C ALA A 255 2.75 -2.21 -15.85
N ILE A 256 2.85 -1.02 -16.43
CA ILE A 256 3.60 -0.75 -17.65
C ILE A 256 4.56 0.41 -17.39
N GLY A 257 5.85 0.15 -17.48
CA GLY A 257 6.88 1.18 -17.34
C GLY A 257 7.39 1.72 -18.68
N THR A 258 8.21 2.78 -18.60
CA THR A 258 8.83 3.41 -19.76
C THR A 258 10.27 2.93 -19.95
N PRO A 259 10.64 2.41 -21.13
CA PRO A 259 12.03 2.12 -21.45
C PRO A 259 12.89 3.38 -21.37
N ILE A 260 13.91 3.35 -20.50
CA ILE A 260 14.81 4.49 -20.29
C ILE A 260 15.90 4.50 -21.37
N ALA A 261 15.99 5.61 -22.09
CA ALA A 261 17.02 5.87 -23.09
C ALA A 261 18.30 6.36 -22.41
N TRP A 262 18.99 5.44 -21.74
CA TRP A 262 20.26 5.69 -21.06
C TRP A 262 21.34 6.21 -22.02
N LYS A 263 22.08 7.22 -21.57
CA LYS A 263 23.30 7.68 -22.21
C LYS A 263 24.42 6.65 -21.99
N ALA A 264 25.46 6.75 -22.81
CA ALA A 264 26.58 5.81 -22.78
C ALA A 264 27.17 5.70 -21.37
N ASP A 265 27.23 4.48 -20.84
CA ASP A 265 27.78 4.14 -19.52
C ASP A 265 27.07 4.79 -18.31
N LYS A 266 25.83 5.23 -18.50
CA LYS A 266 25.02 5.87 -17.46
C LYS A 266 23.78 5.07 -17.03
N ASP A 267 23.69 3.83 -17.49
CA ASP A 267 22.64 2.90 -17.08
C ASP A 267 22.78 2.56 -15.59
N LEU A 268 21.87 3.08 -14.76
CA LEU A 268 21.92 2.92 -13.30
C LEU A 268 21.40 1.57 -12.82
N THR A 269 20.55 0.92 -13.63
CA THR A 269 19.98 -0.41 -13.33
C THR A 269 20.96 -1.55 -13.58
N LYS A 270 22.17 -1.24 -14.07
CA LYS A 270 23.22 -2.21 -14.34
C LYS A 270 24.55 -1.79 -13.77
N THR A 271 25.25 -2.74 -13.15
CA THR A 271 26.67 -2.62 -12.83
C THR A 271 27.49 -3.37 -13.86
N PHE A 272 28.70 -2.87 -14.16
CA PHE A 272 29.54 -3.44 -15.21
C PHE A 272 30.83 -4.03 -14.62
N GLU A 273 30.98 -5.35 -14.72
CA GLU A 273 32.22 -6.03 -14.36
C GLU A 273 33.15 -6.14 -15.58
N ILE A 274 34.38 -5.64 -15.45
CA ILE A 274 35.41 -5.78 -16.50
C ILE A 274 36.20 -7.06 -16.23
N LYS A 275 35.98 -8.10 -17.05
CA LYS A 275 36.75 -9.35 -16.98
C LYS A 275 37.82 -9.37 -18.07
N LYS A 276 39.07 -9.65 -17.67
CA LYS A 276 40.19 -9.90 -18.60
C LYS A 276 40.03 -11.31 -19.18
N GLN A 277 39.67 -11.39 -20.45
CA GLN A 277 39.59 -12.66 -21.17
C GLN A 277 40.85 -12.83 -22.02
N ARG A 278 41.65 -13.87 -21.74
CA ARG A 278 42.81 -14.24 -22.56
C ARG A 278 42.39 -15.33 -23.55
N ASN A 279 42.58 -15.07 -24.83
CA ASN A 279 42.36 -16.08 -25.85
C ASN A 279 43.43 -17.18 -25.71
N LYS A 280 43.00 -18.42 -25.47
CA LYS A 280 43.89 -19.57 -25.24
C LYS A 280 44.81 -19.87 -26.43
N THR A 281 44.39 -19.54 -27.65
CA THR A 281 45.10 -19.88 -28.89
C THR A 281 46.03 -18.75 -29.34
N THR A 282 45.58 -17.49 -29.26
CA THR A 282 46.34 -16.34 -29.76
C THR A 282 47.09 -15.56 -28.67
N ASN A 283 46.96 -15.97 -27.41
CA ASN A 283 47.50 -15.28 -26.22
C ASN A 283 47.13 -13.79 -26.10
N ARG A 284 46.23 -13.27 -26.93
CA ARG A 284 45.74 -11.89 -26.83
C ARG A 284 44.74 -11.77 -25.69
N THR A 285 44.93 -10.76 -24.86
CA THR A 285 44.00 -10.41 -23.77
C THR A 285 43.04 -9.34 -24.25
N ARG A 286 41.73 -9.59 -24.14
CA ARG A 286 40.65 -8.61 -24.37
C ARG A 286 39.96 -8.33 -23.04
N LEU A 287 39.65 -7.07 -22.78
CA LEU A 287 38.76 -6.67 -21.68
C LEU A 287 37.32 -6.84 -22.16
N VAL A 288 36.54 -7.68 -21.47
CA VAL A 288 35.11 -7.88 -21.74
C VAL A 288 34.34 -7.26 -20.59
N ARG A 289 33.49 -6.28 -20.91
CA ARG A 289 32.58 -5.62 -19.97
C ARG A 289 31.29 -6.44 -19.94
N LYS A 290 30.97 -7.07 -18.80
CA LYS A 290 29.72 -7.82 -18.59
C LYS A 290 28.80 -7.00 -17.69
N ALA A 291 27.59 -6.70 -18.16
CA ALA A 291 26.57 -6.06 -17.34
C ALA A 291 25.92 -7.08 -16.39
N LYS A 292 25.63 -6.65 -15.16
CA LYS A 292 24.84 -7.37 -14.16
C LYS A 292 23.70 -6.45 -13.71
N PRO A 293 22.48 -6.96 -13.48
CA PRO A 293 21.43 -6.20 -12.83
C PRO A 293 21.91 -5.62 -11.50
N ALA A 294 21.41 -4.45 -11.16
CA ALA A 294 21.73 -3.76 -9.92
C ALA A 294 20.46 -3.11 -9.36
N GLU A 295 20.41 -3.01 -8.03
CA GLU A 295 19.39 -2.21 -7.34
C GLU A 295 19.49 -0.75 -7.77
N SER A 296 18.34 -0.21 -8.12
CA SER A 296 18.15 1.16 -8.59
C SER A 296 16.67 1.48 -8.56
N PHE A 297 16.33 2.69 -8.11
CA PHE A 297 14.97 3.22 -8.19
C PHE A 297 14.40 3.12 -9.60
N PHE A 298 15.24 3.27 -10.63
CA PHE A 298 14.80 3.24 -12.03
C PHE A 298 14.32 1.86 -12.52
N ASN A 299 14.50 0.79 -11.73
CA ASN A 299 13.83 -0.49 -11.98
C ASN A 299 12.31 -0.38 -11.87
N PHE A 300 11.79 0.65 -11.16
CA PHE A 300 10.36 0.97 -11.10
C PHE A 300 9.72 1.18 -12.50
N PHE A 301 10.50 1.59 -13.50
CA PHE A 301 10.05 1.73 -14.89
C PHE A 301 10.21 0.45 -15.72
N SER A 302 10.59 -0.65 -15.10
CA SER A 302 10.63 -2.01 -15.66
C SER A 302 9.92 -2.94 -14.67
N PRO A 303 8.60 -2.77 -14.50
CA PRO A 303 7.86 -3.48 -13.46
C PRO A 303 7.92 -4.99 -13.65
N PRO A 304 7.78 -5.76 -12.56
CA PRO A 304 7.60 -7.21 -12.66
C PRO A 304 6.38 -7.54 -13.51
N THR A 305 6.41 -8.69 -14.17
CA THR A 305 5.29 -9.18 -14.97
C THR A 305 4.58 -10.29 -14.22
N PRO A 306 3.23 -10.28 -14.14
CA PRO A 306 2.48 -11.43 -13.65
C PRO A 306 2.92 -12.70 -14.40
N PRO A 307 3.16 -13.82 -13.69
CA PRO A 307 3.55 -15.06 -14.33
C PRO A 307 2.41 -15.58 -15.20
N ASP A 308 2.76 -16.18 -16.36
CA ASP A 308 1.77 -16.78 -17.24
C ASP A 308 1.11 -17.97 -16.52
N GLU A 309 -0.22 -18.02 -16.47
CA GLU A 309 -0.97 -19.12 -15.82
C GLU A 309 -0.50 -20.51 -16.31
N ASP A 310 -0.21 -20.64 -17.62
CA ASP A 310 0.31 -21.88 -18.22
C ASP A 310 1.65 -22.33 -17.62
N LYS A 311 2.52 -21.39 -17.20
CA LYS A 311 3.83 -21.69 -16.59
C LYS A 311 3.71 -22.06 -15.12
N VAL A 312 2.75 -21.47 -14.43
CA VAL A 312 2.41 -21.82 -13.05
C VAL A 312 1.81 -23.23 -13.01
N ASP A 313 0.81 -23.49 -13.88
CA ASP A 313 0.13 -24.80 -13.97
C ASP A 313 1.06 -25.93 -14.42
N SER A 314 2.06 -25.63 -15.25
CA SER A 314 3.07 -26.61 -15.68
C SER A 314 4.19 -26.84 -14.65
N GLY A 315 4.25 -26.02 -13.59
CA GLY A 315 5.31 -26.07 -12.57
C GLY A 315 6.68 -25.64 -13.10
N ASP A 316 6.73 -24.84 -14.17
CA ASP A 316 7.96 -24.26 -14.71
C ASP A 316 8.52 -23.15 -13.81
N ILE A 317 7.66 -22.57 -12.97
CA ILE A 317 7.98 -21.61 -11.91
C ILE A 317 7.71 -22.33 -10.59
N ASP A 318 8.70 -22.38 -9.70
CA ASP A 318 8.52 -22.96 -8.38
C ASP A 318 7.76 -22.00 -7.44
N GLU A 319 7.26 -22.53 -6.32
CA GLU A 319 6.46 -21.77 -5.36
C GLU A 319 7.24 -20.59 -4.76
N ASP A 320 8.54 -20.79 -4.49
CA ASP A 320 9.42 -19.75 -3.97
C ASP A 320 9.62 -18.60 -5.00
N GLU A 321 9.81 -18.92 -6.28
CA GLU A 321 9.93 -17.91 -7.35
C GLU A 321 8.60 -17.18 -7.58
N LEU A 322 7.47 -17.88 -7.44
CA LEU A 322 6.14 -17.29 -7.54
C LEU A 322 5.90 -16.27 -6.41
N GLU A 323 6.19 -16.65 -5.15
CA GLU A 323 6.06 -15.78 -3.98
C GLU A 323 6.90 -14.51 -4.13
N ILE A 324 8.16 -14.62 -4.57
CA ILE A 324 9.04 -13.47 -4.82
C ILE A 324 8.47 -12.53 -5.90
N ILE A 325 7.87 -13.07 -6.97
CA ILE A 325 7.27 -12.25 -8.03
C ILE A 325 6.03 -11.52 -7.50
N GLU A 326 5.19 -12.20 -6.70
CA GLU A 326 4.02 -11.61 -6.08
C GLU A 326 4.38 -10.48 -5.12
N GLU A 327 5.36 -10.68 -4.23
CA GLU A 327 5.88 -9.65 -3.32
C GLU A 327 6.39 -8.42 -4.09
N GLN A 328 7.11 -8.64 -5.20
CA GLN A 328 7.62 -7.54 -6.04
C GLN A 328 6.49 -6.77 -6.74
N LEU A 329 5.42 -7.45 -7.17
CA LEU A 329 4.25 -6.82 -7.76
C LEU A 329 3.48 -6.00 -6.72
N GLU A 330 3.27 -6.56 -5.54
CA GLU A 330 2.59 -5.88 -4.44
C GLU A 330 3.33 -4.61 -4.03
N LEU A 331 4.65 -4.69 -3.82
CA LEU A 331 5.47 -3.52 -3.54
C LEU A 331 5.38 -2.47 -4.66
N ASP A 332 5.43 -2.88 -5.93
CA ASP A 332 5.32 -1.97 -7.07
C ASP A 332 3.96 -1.25 -7.11
N TYR A 333 2.87 -1.95 -6.79
CA TYR A 333 1.52 -1.36 -6.71
C TYR A 333 1.37 -0.43 -5.50
N GLN A 334 1.90 -0.83 -4.34
CA GLN A 334 1.85 -0.02 -3.13
C GLN A 334 2.58 1.32 -3.33
N ILE A 335 3.79 1.28 -3.90
CA ILE A 335 4.54 2.50 -4.24
C ILE A 335 3.79 3.37 -5.27
N GLY A 336 3.09 2.74 -6.22
CA GLY A 336 2.22 3.43 -7.18
C GLY A 336 1.07 4.19 -6.50
N GLU A 337 0.40 3.57 -5.54
CA GLU A 337 -0.67 4.19 -4.75
C GLU A 337 -0.13 5.27 -3.81
N ASP A 338 1.00 5.05 -3.13
CA ASP A 338 1.60 6.06 -2.26
C ASP A 338 1.97 7.33 -3.04
N LEU A 339 2.49 7.17 -4.26
CA LEU A 339 2.74 8.31 -5.15
C LEU A 339 1.45 9.05 -5.53
N LYS A 340 0.38 8.31 -5.82
CA LYS A 340 -0.92 8.83 -6.28
C LYS A 340 -1.68 9.54 -5.15
N GLU A 341 -1.82 8.88 -4.01
CA GLU A 341 -2.73 9.27 -2.93
C GLU A 341 -2.03 10.09 -1.83
N LYS A 342 -0.72 9.88 -1.62
CA LYS A 342 0.01 10.54 -0.53
C LYS A 342 1.00 11.57 -1.05
N ILE A 343 2.02 11.16 -1.81
CA ILE A 343 3.18 11.99 -2.13
C ILE A 343 2.80 13.12 -3.08
N VAL A 344 2.11 12.86 -4.19
CA VAL A 344 1.74 13.94 -5.12
C VAL A 344 0.77 14.94 -4.47
N PRO A 345 -0.28 14.52 -3.73
CA PRO A 345 -1.16 15.45 -3.03
C PRO A 345 -0.49 16.24 -1.90
N ARG A 346 0.43 15.61 -1.15
CA ARG A 346 1.09 16.17 0.05
C ARG A 346 2.59 16.39 -0.11
N ALA A 347 3.05 16.71 -1.33
CA ALA A 347 4.48 16.79 -1.64
C ALA A 347 5.28 17.76 -0.76
N VAL A 348 4.64 18.83 -0.26
CA VAL A 348 5.29 19.80 0.65
C VAL A 348 5.51 19.19 2.03
N ASP A 349 4.58 18.37 2.53
CA ASP A 349 4.68 17.72 3.83
C ASP A 349 5.77 16.64 3.79
N TYR A 350 5.86 15.88 2.69
CA TYR A 350 7.00 14.99 2.46
C TYR A 350 8.30 15.75 2.30
N PHE A 351 8.34 16.88 1.58
CA PHE A 351 9.56 17.68 1.46
C PHE A 351 10.05 18.23 2.80
N THR A 352 9.14 18.68 3.66
CA THR A 352 9.46 19.22 4.99
C THR A 352 9.69 18.14 6.04
N GLY A 353 9.32 16.89 5.76
CA GLY A 353 9.41 15.75 6.68
C GLY A 353 8.19 15.62 7.60
N LYS A 354 7.25 16.55 7.58
CA LYS A 354 6.02 16.52 8.39
C LYS A 354 5.13 15.32 8.09
N ALA A 355 5.15 14.83 6.85
CA ALA A 355 4.36 13.66 6.48
C ALA A 355 4.70 12.42 7.35
N LEU A 356 5.95 12.32 7.82
CA LEU A 356 6.40 11.21 8.67
C LEU A 356 5.72 11.19 10.03
N GLU A 357 5.30 12.34 10.55
CA GLU A 357 4.54 12.39 11.80
C GLU A 357 3.22 11.66 11.64
N TYR A 358 2.54 11.80 10.50
CA TYR A 358 1.26 11.15 10.23
C TYR A 358 1.38 9.68 9.80
N GLU A 359 2.56 9.25 9.31
CA GLU A 359 2.82 7.85 8.97
C GLU A 359 3.29 7.03 10.18
N GLY A 360 3.75 7.65 11.26
CA GLY A 360 4.29 7.00 12.45
C GLY A 360 3.32 6.78 13.62
N PHE A 361 2.04 7.12 13.48
CA PHE A 361 1.03 6.99 14.56
C PHE A 361 0.31 5.62 14.60
N ASP A 362 0.85 4.58 13.99
CA ASP A 362 0.33 3.20 14.10
C ASP A 362 1.13 2.31 15.08
N ASP A 363 2.22 2.81 15.70
CA ASP A 363 3.05 2.03 16.64
C ASP A 363 2.83 2.35 18.14
N ASP A 364 1.91 3.28 18.48
CA ASP A 364 1.63 3.68 19.88
C ASP A 364 0.23 3.24 20.38
N ASP A 365 -0.43 2.29 19.71
CA ASP A 365 -1.68 1.65 20.17
C ASP A 365 -1.43 0.23 20.75
N ASP A 366 -0.19 -0.09 21.14
CA ASP A 366 0.24 -1.40 21.64
C ASP A 366 0.77 -1.40 23.11
N GLU A 367 0.35 -0.45 23.96
CA GLU A 367 0.64 -0.49 25.41
C GLU A 367 -0.57 -0.08 26.28
N ASP A 368 -1.64 -0.90 26.29
CA ASP A 368 -2.52 -0.97 27.47
C ASP A 368 -3.29 -2.31 27.58
N PHE A 369 -2.56 -3.42 27.43
CA PHE A 369 -3.02 -4.75 27.89
C PHE A 369 -2.21 -5.18 29.12
N GLU A 370 -2.19 -4.33 30.15
CA GLU A 370 -1.79 -4.77 31.49
C GLU A 370 -3.01 -5.23 32.29
N ASP A 371 -2.94 -6.50 32.68
CA ASP A 371 -3.52 -7.09 33.89
C ASP A 371 -4.85 -7.84 33.78
N LEU A 372 -4.78 -9.05 33.19
CA LEU A 372 -5.59 -10.18 33.64
C LEU A 372 -4.63 -11.31 34.06
N ASP A 373 -3.95 -11.14 35.19
CA ASP A 373 -3.40 -12.27 35.95
C ASP A 373 -4.57 -13.13 36.44
N ASP A 374 -4.80 -14.24 35.73
CA ASP A 374 -5.67 -15.35 36.09
C ASP A 374 -4.89 -16.26 37.06
N ASP A 375 -5.03 -15.97 38.35
CA ASP A 375 -4.42 -16.71 39.45
C ASP A 375 -5.44 -17.77 39.92
N ASP A 376 -5.50 -18.92 39.25
CA ASP A 376 -6.11 -20.16 39.76
C ASP A 376 -5.66 -21.37 38.90
N ASP A 377 -4.70 -22.16 39.38
CA ASP A 377 -4.91 -23.60 39.59
C ASP A 377 -3.68 -24.30 40.20
N ASP A 378 -3.87 -24.70 41.47
CA ASP A 378 -3.56 -26.00 42.05
C ASP A 378 -2.11 -26.53 42.12
N GLU A 379 -1.48 -26.20 43.26
CA GLU A 379 -0.66 -27.16 44.00
C GLU A 379 -1.56 -28.26 44.59
N ASP A 380 -1.41 -29.51 44.14
CA ASP A 380 -1.56 -30.62 45.08
C ASP A 380 -0.59 -31.78 44.81
N HIS A 381 0.14 -32.03 45.88
CA HIS A 381 1.28 -32.90 46.08
C HIS A 381 0.80 -34.31 46.46
N PHE A 382 1.24 -35.35 45.75
CA PHE A 382 1.32 -36.69 46.31
C PHE A 382 2.64 -37.38 45.91
N ASP A 383 3.37 -37.76 46.95
CA ASP A 383 4.69 -38.40 46.99
C ASP A 383 4.59 -39.94 46.96
N ASP A 384 5.74 -40.56 46.67
CA ASP A 384 6.18 -41.94 47.02
C ASP A 384 5.49 -43.16 46.34
N ASP A 385 6.15 -44.24 45.90
CA ASP A 385 7.54 -44.72 46.04
C ASP A 385 7.77 -45.95 45.11
N ASP A 386 9.05 -46.33 44.96
CA ASP A 386 9.60 -47.70 44.79
C ASP A 386 10.00 -48.31 43.40
N ASP A 387 11.32 -48.21 43.14
CA ASP A 387 12.32 -49.27 42.83
C ASP A 387 12.41 -50.05 41.49
N SER A 388 13.54 -49.86 40.78
CA SER A 388 14.70 -50.80 40.75
C SER A 388 15.54 -50.78 39.44
N GLU A 389 16.84 -50.44 39.60
CA GLU A 389 18.08 -51.09 39.07
C GLU A 389 18.23 -51.39 37.54
N ASP A 390 19.36 -51.24 36.82
CA ASP A 390 20.77 -51.01 37.13
C ASP A 390 21.56 -50.66 35.82
N ASP A 391 22.77 -50.16 36.03
CA ASP A 391 24.02 -50.41 35.28
C ASP A 391 24.54 -49.41 34.20
N LEU A 392 25.61 -48.69 34.60
CA LEU A 392 26.62 -48.00 33.79
C LEU A 392 27.92 -48.83 33.88
N PRO A 393 28.83 -48.87 32.86
CA PRO A 393 29.89 -47.84 32.87
C PRO A 393 30.59 -47.45 31.54
N ALA A 394 31.01 -46.18 31.54
CA ALA A 394 32.13 -45.44 30.92
C ALA A 394 33.12 -46.09 29.92
N ARG A 395 33.51 -45.31 28.87
CA ARG A 395 34.90 -44.76 28.69
C ARG A 395 35.15 -43.89 27.43
N ARG A 396 35.72 -42.70 27.70
CA ARG A 396 36.68 -41.82 26.97
C ARG A 396 37.24 -42.23 25.59
N ARG A 397 37.37 -41.26 24.67
CA ARG A 397 38.66 -40.73 24.12
C ARG A 397 38.45 -39.59 23.09
N GLY A 398 39.17 -38.48 23.29
CA GLY A 398 39.23 -37.35 22.35
C GLY A 398 40.29 -37.51 21.24
N PRO A 399 40.37 -36.56 20.28
CA PRO A 399 41.27 -36.63 19.14
C PRO A 399 42.69 -36.09 19.43
N PRO A 400 43.72 -36.53 18.68
CA PRO A 400 45.11 -36.20 18.98
C PRO A 400 45.57 -34.88 18.33
N LYS A 401 46.43 -34.16 19.06
CA LYS A 401 47.38 -33.15 18.57
C LYS A 401 48.75 -33.83 18.32
N ARG A 402 49.50 -33.35 17.33
CA ARG A 402 50.98 -33.17 17.32
C ARG A 402 51.32 -32.19 16.18
N SER A 403 51.77 -30.96 16.44
CA SER A 403 53.13 -30.50 16.79
C SER A 403 54.13 -30.77 15.65
N ALA A 404 54.95 -29.83 15.17
CA ALA A 404 55.73 -28.89 15.97
C ALA A 404 56.42 -27.79 15.12
N ALA A 405 56.74 -26.70 15.83
CA ALA A 405 58.03 -25.98 15.83
C ALA A 405 58.28 -24.97 14.70
N SER A 406 58.08 -23.68 14.96
CA SER A 406 58.98 -22.73 15.66
C SER A 406 60.08 -22.18 14.75
N GLU A 407 60.03 -20.90 14.43
CA GLU A 407 60.99 -19.91 14.96
C GLU A 407 60.63 -18.49 14.49
N ASN A 408 60.76 -17.56 15.44
CA ASN A 408 60.78 -16.11 15.26
C ASN A 408 61.81 -15.67 14.20
N VAL A 409 61.59 -14.54 13.53
CA VAL A 409 62.30 -13.25 13.74
C VAL A 409 61.70 -12.16 12.83
N ASN A 410 61.24 -11.08 13.49
CA ASN A 410 61.07 -9.65 13.18
C ASN A 410 60.92 -9.03 11.75
N PRO A 411 60.27 -7.85 11.66
CA PRO A 411 59.89 -7.16 10.44
C PRO A 411 60.93 -6.11 9.99
N ASP A 412 60.58 -5.45 8.89
CA ASP A 412 61.12 -4.22 8.29
C ASP A 412 62.08 -4.33 7.08
N GLU A 413 61.70 -3.52 6.08
CA GLU A 413 62.43 -3.03 4.91
C GLU A 413 62.77 -4.00 3.76
N CYS A 414 62.21 -3.76 2.57
CA CYS A 414 62.95 -3.00 1.54
C CYS A 414 62.11 -2.73 0.28
N LYS A 415 62.28 -1.51 -0.23
CA LYS A 415 61.80 -0.90 -1.47
C LYS A 415 62.29 -1.62 -2.75
N GLN A 416 61.53 -1.36 -3.83
CA GLN A 416 61.95 -1.16 -5.23
C GLN A 416 62.76 -2.27 -5.92
N GLN A 417 62.15 -2.90 -6.93
CA GLN A 417 62.39 -2.60 -8.36
C GLN A 417 61.38 -3.35 -9.24
#